data_AF-A0A4R8TGB5-F1
#
_entry.id   AF-A0A4R8TGB5-F1
#
_cell.length_a   1.000
_cell.length_b   1.000
_cell.length_c   1.000
_cell.angle_alpha   90.00
_cell.angle_beta   90.00
_cell.angle_gamma   90.00
#
_symmetry.space_group_name_H-M   'P 1'
#
loop_
_entity.id
_entity.type
_entity.pdbx_description
1 polymer ?
#
loop_
_entity_poly.entity_id
_entity_poly.type
_entity_poly.pdbx_seq_one_letter_code
_entity_poly.pdbx_strand_id
1 'polypeptide(L)'
;MARSTPLTTRLVILPSLLLYLICLVTADKKPTSSPAQQSTPFVDQATGLTMERLFGARTSFAFGMALPEQASGSYIGQISFPLVDGAGWGAVGLTGDMEGNFFLAVWPDGRGGVMATFRQGTNEDNPPEVKGAFAVRPIAEGVSVNATALTYT
;
A
#
# COMPACT_ATOMS: atom_id res chain seq x y z
N MET A 1 9.61 -62.02 5.11
CA MET A 1 9.87 -61.59 6.51
C MET A 1 10.75 -60.35 6.44
N ALA A 2 10.21 -59.17 6.84
CA ALA A 2 10.89 -57.91 7.23
C ALA A 2 11.82 -57.20 6.21
N ARG A 3 11.91 -55.86 6.08
CA ARG A 3 11.39 -54.71 6.84
C ARG A 3 11.49 -53.46 5.93
N SER A 4 10.55 -52.53 6.06
CA SER A 4 10.59 -51.19 5.45
C SER A 4 11.52 -50.24 6.23
N THR A 5 12.09 -49.24 5.56
CA THR A 5 12.62 -48.03 6.21
C THR A 5 12.28 -46.77 5.36
N PRO A 6 11.61 -45.76 5.93
CA PRO A 6 11.13 -44.59 5.19
C PRO A 6 12.11 -43.40 5.19
N LEU A 7 12.13 -42.73 4.04
CA LEU A 7 12.20 -41.28 3.79
C LEU A 7 12.98 -40.40 4.80
N THR A 8 14.21 -40.04 4.44
CA THR A 8 15.03 -39.02 5.12
C THR A 8 14.54 -37.61 4.74
N THR A 9 13.41 -37.17 5.30
CA THR A 9 12.85 -35.80 5.11
C THR A 9 13.31 -34.79 6.18
N ARG A 10 14.25 -35.13 7.05
CA ARG A 10 14.58 -34.31 8.23
C ARG A 10 15.72 -33.29 8.07
N LEU A 11 16.31 -33.12 6.88
CA LEU A 11 17.53 -32.31 6.71
C LEU A 11 17.37 -31.00 5.89
N VAL A 12 16.14 -30.51 5.69
CA VAL A 12 15.89 -29.24 4.95
C VAL A 12 15.17 -28.20 5.80
N ILE A 13 14.58 -28.58 6.95
CA ILE A 13 13.76 -27.69 7.78
C ILE A 13 14.62 -26.68 8.57
N LEU A 14 15.84 -27.06 8.98
CA LEU A 14 16.72 -26.24 9.81
C LEU A 14 17.33 -25.02 9.08
N PRO A 15 17.83 -25.11 7.83
CA PRO A 15 18.32 -23.93 7.11
C PRO A 15 17.19 -22.98 6.67
N SER A 16 15.99 -23.49 6.37
CA SER A 16 14.83 -22.63 6.04
C SER A 16 14.31 -21.86 7.25
N LEU A 17 14.31 -22.47 8.45
CA LEU A 17 13.91 -21.77 9.68
C LEU A 17 14.93 -20.69 10.07
N LEU A 18 16.23 -20.93 9.84
CA LEU A 18 17.29 -19.96 10.09
C LEU A 18 17.23 -18.79 9.09
N LEU A 19 16.93 -19.05 7.81
CA LEU A 19 16.73 -18.00 6.80
C LEU A 19 15.48 -17.16 7.09
N TYR A 20 14.38 -17.79 7.53
CA TYR A 20 13.16 -17.11 7.96
C TYR A 20 13.42 -16.22 9.19
N LEU A 21 14.23 -16.70 10.14
CA LEU A 21 14.62 -15.93 11.32
C LEU A 21 15.56 -14.76 10.97
N ILE A 22 16.46 -14.93 10.00
CA ILE A 22 17.33 -13.85 9.50
C ILE A 22 16.51 -12.77 8.78
N CYS A 23 15.55 -13.15 7.93
CA CYS A 23 14.67 -12.18 7.25
C CYS A 23 13.79 -11.38 8.23
N LEU A 24 13.33 -11.98 9.34
CA LEU A 24 12.60 -11.27 10.39
C LEU A 24 13.48 -10.29 11.18
N VAL A 25 14.78 -10.57 11.33
CA VAL A 25 15.72 -9.76 12.12
C VAL A 25 16.26 -8.55 11.34
N THR A 26 16.23 -8.57 10.00
CA THR A 26 16.73 -7.46 9.15
C THR A 26 15.72 -6.36 8.83
N ALA A 27 14.57 -6.29 9.53
CA ALA A 27 13.66 -5.16 9.37
C ALA A 27 14.36 -3.87 9.81
N ASP A 28 14.78 -3.08 8.81
CA ASP A 28 15.64 -1.93 8.94
C ASP A 28 14.87 -0.79 9.63
N LYS A 29 15.07 -0.61 10.96
CA LYS A 29 14.29 0.27 11.85
C LYS A 29 14.41 1.77 11.56
N LYS A 30 15.16 2.16 10.53
CA LYS A 30 15.30 3.56 10.12
C LYS A 30 14.02 4.02 9.40
N PRO A 31 13.51 5.22 9.69
CA PRO A 31 12.34 5.76 8.99
C PRO A 31 12.59 5.73 7.48
N THR A 32 11.55 5.37 6.72
CA THR A 32 11.60 5.31 5.25
C THR A 32 11.37 6.67 4.61
N SER A 33 10.97 7.67 5.42
CA SER A 33 10.74 9.06 5.05
C SER A 33 11.53 10.02 5.94
N SER A 34 11.55 11.30 5.56
CA SER A 34 12.23 12.39 6.28
C SER A 34 11.35 13.65 6.26
N PRO A 35 11.38 14.51 7.30
CA PRO A 35 10.68 15.79 7.28
C PRO A 35 11.13 16.74 6.15
N ALA A 36 12.31 16.52 5.58
CA ALA A 36 12.81 17.29 4.44
C ALA A 36 12.33 16.74 3.09
N GLN A 37 11.61 15.62 3.07
CA GLN A 37 11.08 15.04 1.84
C GLN A 37 10.09 16.02 1.19
N GLN A 38 10.33 16.33 -0.08
CA GLN A 38 9.46 17.19 -0.88
C GLN A 38 8.75 16.35 -1.94
N SER A 39 7.57 16.81 -2.36
CA SER A 39 6.96 16.30 -3.60
C SER A 39 7.78 16.76 -4.81
N THR A 40 7.55 16.09 -5.93
CA THR A 40 8.10 16.48 -7.23
C THR A 40 7.02 16.39 -8.30
N PRO A 41 7.09 17.24 -9.35
CA PRO A 41 6.17 17.14 -10.47
C PRO A 41 6.18 15.74 -11.09
N PHE A 42 4.99 15.22 -11.38
CA PHE A 42 4.76 13.90 -11.93
C PHE A 42 3.59 13.93 -12.92
N VAL A 43 3.71 13.18 -14.01
CA VAL A 43 2.60 12.93 -14.93
C VAL A 43 2.19 11.47 -14.78
N ASP A 44 0.95 11.22 -14.42
CA ASP A 44 0.40 9.88 -14.44
C ASP A 44 0.35 9.39 -15.89
N GLN A 45 1.05 8.29 -16.17
CA GLN A 45 1.18 7.76 -17.52
C GLN A 45 -0.11 7.12 -18.03
N ALA A 46 -0.99 6.68 -17.13
CA ALA A 46 -2.23 6.03 -17.51
C ALA A 46 -3.33 7.05 -17.86
N THR A 47 -3.46 8.11 -17.05
CA THR A 47 -4.51 9.13 -17.23
C THR A 47 -4.03 10.43 -17.90
N GLY A 48 -2.72 10.68 -17.95
CA GLY A 48 -2.13 11.94 -18.43
C GLY A 48 -2.21 13.10 -17.42
N LEU A 49 -2.72 12.87 -16.21
CA LEU A 49 -2.87 13.90 -15.20
C LEU A 49 -1.52 14.39 -14.67
N THR A 50 -1.37 15.71 -14.58
CA THR A 50 -0.23 16.33 -13.89
C THR A 50 -0.51 16.42 -12.40
N MET A 51 0.44 15.96 -11.59
CA MET A 51 0.34 15.82 -10.14
C MET A 51 1.66 16.24 -9.47
N GLU A 52 1.60 16.52 -8.18
CA GLU A 52 2.76 16.50 -7.29
C GLU A 52 2.86 15.14 -6.61
N ARG A 53 4.03 14.51 -6.61
CA ARG A 53 4.21 13.13 -6.13
C ARG A 53 5.29 12.99 -5.07
N LEU A 54 4.97 12.25 -4.01
CA LEU A 54 5.90 11.66 -3.06
C LEU A 54 6.22 10.22 -3.46
N PHE A 55 7.50 9.85 -3.46
CA PHE A 55 7.94 8.49 -3.78
C PHE A 55 8.93 7.96 -2.72
N GLY A 56 8.59 6.84 -2.10
CA GLY A 56 9.44 6.13 -1.15
C GLY A 56 10.28 5.08 -1.85
N ALA A 57 11.53 5.41 -2.21
CA ALA A 57 12.42 4.48 -2.93
C ALA A 57 12.65 3.14 -2.22
N ARG A 58 12.61 3.12 -0.88
CA ARG A 58 12.79 1.89 -0.07
C ARG A 58 11.53 1.01 -0.02
N THR A 59 10.34 1.62 -0.10
CA THR A 59 9.05 0.91 0.03
C THR A 59 8.35 0.71 -1.31
N SER A 60 8.83 1.36 -2.37
CA SER A 60 8.14 1.49 -3.66
C SER A 60 6.72 2.04 -3.55
N PHE A 61 6.39 2.68 -2.42
CA PHE A 61 5.13 3.39 -2.22
C PHE A 61 5.21 4.75 -2.91
N ALA A 62 4.14 5.13 -3.61
CA ALA A 62 3.99 6.43 -4.22
C ALA A 62 2.60 7.01 -3.90
N PHE A 63 2.57 8.31 -3.64
CA PHE A 63 1.33 9.07 -3.56
C PHE A 63 1.45 10.34 -4.40
N GLY A 64 0.61 10.45 -5.43
CA GLY A 64 0.44 11.62 -6.28
C GLY A 64 -0.84 12.36 -5.94
N MET A 65 -0.82 13.69 -6.04
CA MET A 65 -2.00 14.54 -5.83
C MET A 65 -2.07 15.65 -6.87
N ALA A 66 -3.25 15.86 -7.44
CA ALA A 66 -3.61 17.06 -8.19
C ALA A 66 -4.71 17.82 -7.44
N LEU A 67 -4.47 19.10 -7.20
CA LEU A 67 -5.43 20.01 -6.58
C LEU A 67 -6.14 20.83 -7.67
N PRO A 68 -7.43 21.16 -7.48
CA PRO A 68 -8.11 22.12 -8.35
C PRO A 68 -7.48 23.51 -8.23
N GLU A 69 -7.59 24.31 -9.29
CA GLU A 69 -7.10 25.71 -9.30
C GLU A 69 -7.78 26.58 -8.22
N GLN A 70 -9.04 26.26 -7.93
CA GLN A 70 -9.80 26.91 -6.87
C GLN A 70 -9.95 25.93 -5.70
N ALA A 71 -9.67 26.42 -4.49
CA ALA A 71 -9.77 25.62 -3.28
C ALA A 71 -11.15 24.95 -3.17
N SER A 72 -11.14 23.63 -3.01
CA SER A 72 -12.35 22.80 -2.86
C SER A 72 -12.12 21.74 -1.80
N GLY A 73 -13.18 21.04 -1.39
CA GLY A 73 -13.10 19.87 -0.50
C GLY A 73 -12.69 18.57 -1.20
N SER A 74 -12.15 18.63 -2.41
CA SER A 74 -11.82 17.46 -3.24
C SER A 74 -10.48 17.63 -3.95
N TYR A 75 -9.84 16.49 -4.22
CA TYR A 75 -8.59 16.37 -4.97
C TYR A 75 -8.63 15.10 -5.82
N ILE A 76 -7.74 14.98 -6.80
CA ILE A 76 -7.45 13.71 -7.47
C ILE A 76 -6.16 13.16 -6.87
N GLY A 77 -6.19 11.91 -6.42
CA GLY A 77 -5.03 11.25 -5.81
C GLY A 77 -4.70 9.97 -6.55
N GLN A 78 -3.41 9.66 -6.68
CA GLN A 78 -2.94 8.35 -7.13
C GLN A 78 -2.16 7.69 -5.99
N ILE A 79 -2.56 6.49 -5.59
CA ILE A 79 -1.80 5.65 -4.66
C ILE A 79 -1.23 4.45 -5.44
N SER A 80 0.07 4.18 -5.27
CA SER A 80 0.73 3.02 -5.88
C SER A 80 1.64 2.34 -4.88
N PHE A 81 1.57 1.01 -4.79
CA PHE A 81 2.35 0.24 -3.82
C PHE A 81 2.57 -1.20 -4.29
N PRO A 82 3.65 -1.85 -3.81
CA PRO A 82 3.91 -3.25 -4.13
C PRO A 82 2.93 -4.18 -3.40
N LEU A 83 2.66 -5.32 -4.03
CA LEU A 83 1.93 -6.47 -3.48
C LEU A 83 2.86 -7.68 -3.41
N VAL A 84 2.54 -8.63 -2.53
CA VAL A 84 3.19 -9.94 -2.46
C VAL A 84 2.14 -10.98 -2.79
N ASP A 85 2.32 -11.69 -3.91
CA ASP A 85 1.39 -12.72 -4.41
C ASP A 85 -0.07 -12.23 -4.51
N GLY A 86 -0.24 -10.97 -4.91
CA GLY A 86 -1.56 -10.32 -5.04
C GLY A 86 -2.20 -9.92 -3.70
N ALA A 87 -1.46 -10.01 -2.59
CA ALA A 87 -1.90 -9.60 -1.27
C ALA A 87 -1.16 -8.34 -0.78
N GLY A 88 -1.88 -7.51 -0.03
CA GLY A 88 -1.37 -6.26 0.51
C GLY A 88 -2.44 -5.17 0.48
N TRP A 89 -2.14 -4.05 1.13
CA TRP A 89 -2.98 -2.86 1.15
C TRP A 89 -2.10 -1.62 1.23
N GLY A 90 -2.62 -0.50 0.76
CA GLY A 90 -2.01 0.80 0.90
C GLY A 90 -3.03 1.77 1.47
N ALA A 91 -2.58 2.74 2.25
CA ALA A 91 -3.44 3.79 2.76
C ALA A 91 -2.74 5.14 2.69
N VAL A 92 -3.53 6.19 2.51
CA VAL A 92 -3.07 7.57 2.64
C VAL A 92 -3.98 8.31 3.62
N GLY A 93 -3.37 8.96 4.59
CA GLY A 93 -4.00 9.96 5.45
C GLY A 93 -3.46 11.34 5.08
N LEU A 94 -4.27 12.38 5.31
CA LEU A 94 -3.88 13.75 4.98
C LEU A 94 -3.22 14.49 6.15
N THR A 95 -3.19 13.87 7.33
CA THR A 95 -2.41 14.34 8.48
C THR A 95 -1.22 13.41 8.74
N GLY A 96 -0.23 13.89 9.50
CA GLY A 96 1.00 13.13 9.81
C GLY A 96 0.84 12.09 10.91
N ASP A 97 -0.16 12.26 11.79
CA ASP A 97 -0.45 11.34 12.90
C ASP A 97 -1.55 10.35 12.51
N MET A 98 -1.63 9.20 13.18
CA MET A 98 -2.72 8.24 12.95
C MET A 98 -4.01 8.64 13.68
N GLU A 99 -3.87 9.10 14.92
CA GLU A 99 -4.98 9.65 15.69
C GLU A 99 -5.52 10.94 15.05
N GLY A 100 -6.83 11.01 14.88
CA GLY A 100 -7.52 12.13 14.25
C GLY A 100 -7.47 12.14 12.72
N ASN A 101 -6.81 11.17 12.08
CA ASN A 101 -6.61 11.15 10.64
C ASN A 101 -7.75 10.43 9.90
N PHE A 102 -8.04 10.96 8.72
CA PHE A 102 -9.02 10.43 7.79
C PHE A 102 -8.28 9.79 6.61
N PHE A 103 -8.42 8.47 6.48
CA PHE A 103 -7.65 7.67 5.55
C PHE A 103 -8.49 7.24 4.36
N LEU A 104 -7.88 7.18 3.18
CA LEU A 104 -8.31 6.30 2.10
C LEU A 104 -7.44 5.04 2.13
N ALA A 105 -8.05 3.88 2.34
CA ALA A 105 -7.39 2.58 2.29
C ALA A 105 -7.81 1.82 1.02
N VAL A 106 -6.85 1.17 0.35
CA VAL A 106 -7.03 0.52 -0.95
C VAL A 106 -6.35 -0.85 -0.96
N TRP A 107 -7.00 -1.87 -1.52
CA TRP A 107 -6.47 -3.24 -1.63
C TRP A 107 -7.14 -4.06 -2.76
N PRO A 108 -6.53 -5.16 -3.22
CA PRO A 108 -7.14 -6.08 -4.18
C PRO A 108 -8.44 -6.71 -3.64
N ASP A 109 -9.50 -6.77 -4.44
CA ASP A 109 -10.79 -7.35 -4.00
C ASP A 109 -10.85 -8.90 -4.06
N GLY A 110 -9.77 -9.54 -4.52
CA GLY A 110 -9.68 -10.99 -4.72
C GLY A 110 -10.41 -11.52 -5.96
N ARG A 111 -11.01 -10.65 -6.77
CA ARG A 111 -11.79 -10.95 -7.99
C ARG A 111 -11.22 -10.27 -9.24
N GLY A 112 -10.03 -9.68 -9.13
CA GLY A 112 -9.36 -8.94 -10.20
C GLY A 112 -9.67 -7.44 -10.20
N GLY A 113 -10.40 -6.94 -9.21
CA GLY A 113 -10.68 -5.53 -9.00
C GLY A 113 -9.97 -4.98 -7.76
N VAL A 114 -10.36 -3.76 -7.40
CA VAL A 114 -9.79 -3.00 -6.27
C VAL A 114 -10.93 -2.55 -5.35
N MET A 115 -10.73 -2.72 -4.05
CA MET A 115 -11.56 -2.15 -3.01
C MET A 115 -10.93 -0.88 -2.47
N ALA A 116 -11.74 0.15 -2.22
CA ALA A 116 -11.29 1.40 -1.62
C ALA A 116 -12.32 1.87 -0.58
N THR A 117 -11.87 2.18 0.63
CA THR A 117 -12.75 2.66 1.71
C THR A 117 -12.15 3.80 2.50
N PHE A 118 -13.01 4.69 3.00
CA PHE A 118 -12.61 5.72 3.95
C PHE A 118 -12.61 5.16 5.36
N ARG A 119 -11.60 5.52 6.16
CA ARG A 119 -11.43 5.05 7.53
C ARG A 119 -11.02 6.19 8.45
N GLN A 120 -11.38 6.11 9.73
CA GLN A 120 -11.06 7.16 10.71
C GLN A 120 -10.20 6.59 11.84
N GLY A 121 -9.00 7.14 12.02
CA GLY A 121 -8.18 6.84 13.20
C GLY A 121 -8.66 7.68 14.38
N THR A 122 -9.12 7.03 15.44
CA THR A 122 -9.43 7.69 16.73
C THR A 122 -8.41 7.33 17.82
N ASN A 123 -7.57 6.34 17.53
CA ASN A 123 -6.47 5.83 18.34
C ASN A 123 -5.54 5.01 17.41
N GLU A 124 -4.57 4.30 17.99
CA GLU A 124 -3.61 3.44 17.27
C GLU A 124 -4.14 2.01 17.00
N ASP A 125 -5.46 1.77 17.10
CA ASP A 125 -6.09 0.51 16.71
C ASP A 125 -6.49 0.53 15.22
N ASN A 126 -6.97 -0.62 14.71
CA ASN A 126 -7.46 -0.73 13.34
C ASN A 126 -8.61 0.28 13.06
N PRO A 127 -8.40 1.28 12.17
CA PRO A 127 -9.41 2.31 11.90
C PRO A 127 -10.71 1.70 11.36
N PRO A 128 -11.90 1.99 11.94
CA PRO A 128 -13.17 1.56 11.36
C PRO A 128 -13.42 2.26 10.02
N GLU A 129 -14.17 1.59 9.13
CA GLU A 129 -14.71 2.23 7.93
C GLU A 129 -15.73 3.31 8.32
N VAL A 130 -15.71 4.43 7.60
CA VAL A 130 -16.64 5.54 7.79
C VAL A 130 -17.33 5.92 6.48
N LYS A 131 -18.56 6.41 6.59
CA LYS A 131 -19.40 6.85 5.47
C LYS A 131 -19.97 8.24 5.79
N GLY A 132 -20.22 9.04 4.75
CA GLY A 132 -20.71 10.40 4.93
C GLY A 132 -20.93 11.10 3.60
N ALA A 133 -20.91 12.44 3.62
CA ALA A 133 -21.02 13.29 2.44
C ALA A 133 -19.69 13.39 1.66
N PHE A 134 -19.05 12.26 1.42
CA PHE A 134 -17.81 12.12 0.66
C PHE A 134 -17.87 10.81 -0.15
N ALA A 135 -17.14 10.77 -1.25
CA ALA A 135 -17.06 9.60 -2.12
C ALA A 135 -15.68 9.50 -2.75
N VAL A 136 -15.21 8.26 -2.90
CA VAL A 136 -14.06 7.93 -3.74
C VAL A 136 -14.60 7.41 -5.06
N ARG A 137 -14.02 7.87 -6.18
CA ARG A 137 -14.45 7.49 -7.52
C ARG A 137 -13.19 7.15 -8.32
N PRO A 138 -13.00 5.88 -8.72
CA PRO A 138 -11.84 5.53 -9.52
C PRO A 138 -11.91 6.21 -10.89
N ILE A 139 -10.77 6.67 -11.38
CA ILE A 139 -10.54 6.92 -12.81
C ILE A 139 -10.13 5.60 -13.42
N ALA A 140 -11.03 4.96 -14.16
CA ALA A 140 -10.90 3.56 -14.57
C ALA A 140 -9.59 3.28 -15.30
N GLU A 141 -9.13 4.20 -16.14
CA GLU A 141 -7.86 4.11 -16.88
C GLU A 141 -6.65 4.12 -15.94
N GLY A 142 -6.74 4.80 -14.79
CA GLY A 142 -5.70 4.91 -13.77
C GLY A 142 -5.75 3.84 -12.67
N VAL A 143 -6.56 2.78 -12.85
CA VAL A 143 -6.64 1.65 -11.92
C VAL A 143 -5.96 0.41 -12.54
N SER A 144 -5.00 -0.17 -11.82
CA SER A 144 -4.39 -1.44 -12.17
C SER A 144 -4.05 -2.26 -10.94
N VAL A 145 -4.20 -3.58 -11.04
CA VAL A 145 -3.87 -4.52 -9.96
C VAL A 145 -3.35 -5.82 -10.56
N ASN A 146 -2.26 -6.35 -10.01
CA ASN A 146 -1.71 -7.65 -10.36
C ASN A 146 -1.03 -8.30 -9.15
N ALA A 147 -0.30 -9.41 -9.34
CA ALA A 147 0.35 -10.11 -8.23
C ALA A 147 1.44 -9.30 -7.51
N THR A 148 1.96 -8.24 -8.12
CA THR A 148 3.16 -7.51 -7.70
C THR A 148 2.92 -6.06 -7.32
N ALA A 149 1.82 -5.45 -7.79
CA ALA A 149 1.54 -4.04 -7.52
C ALA A 149 0.06 -3.72 -7.68
N LEU A 150 -0.35 -2.64 -7.01
CA LEU A 150 -1.63 -1.97 -7.18
C LEU A 150 -1.38 -0.49 -7.42
N THR A 151 -2.06 0.07 -8.42
CA THR A 151 -2.20 1.51 -8.63
C THR A 151 -3.68 1.85 -8.66
N TYR A 152 -4.08 2.88 -7.92
CA TYR A 152 -5.44 3.38 -7.86
C TYR A 152 -5.43 4.89 -7.97
N THR A 153 -6.13 5.41 -8.98
CA THR A 153 -6.32 6.84 -9.23
C THR A 153 -7.80 7.18 -9.13
#